data_AF-A0A4U6V0N3-F1
#
_entry.id   AF-A0A4U6V0N3-F1
#
_cell.length_a   1.000
_cell.length_b   1.000
_cell.length_c   1.000
_cell.angle_alpha   90.00
_cell.angle_beta   90.00
_cell.angle_gamma   90.00
#
_symmetry.space_group_name_H-M   'P 1'
#
loop_
_entity.id
_entity.type
_entity.pdbx_description
1 polymer ?
#
loop_
_entity_poly.entity_id
_entity_poly.type
_entity_poly.pdbx_seq_one_letter_code
_entity_poly.pdbx_strand_id
1 'polypeptide(L)'
;MMKYVVRQQRYWLKHEFFDPFPLHLVRKTSRIKSTTEMENQLSTLIEGEPPKSATKVVADVLDKNTKKNQFLQNVSIQTAQRMFDLQNVEAELEVEKRANAELRSIVNKQREQMADLSKQVQETEQARIKNQEENKKKQAELEAKLELLLGQNRAS
;
A
#
# COMPACT_ATOMS: atom_id res chain seq x y z
N MET A 1 58.85 -8.60 -43.31
CA MET A 1 59.85 -8.67 -42.23
C MET A 1 59.42 -7.98 -40.92
N MET A 2 58.79 -6.80 -40.96
CA MET A 2 58.43 -6.01 -39.76
C MET A 2 57.51 -6.71 -38.73
N LYS A 3 56.56 -7.55 -39.18
CA LYS A 3 55.59 -8.23 -38.30
C LYS A 3 56.23 -9.22 -37.33
N TYR A 4 57.36 -9.81 -37.71
CA TYR A 4 58.09 -10.76 -36.86
C TYR A 4 58.74 -10.03 -35.68
N VAL A 5 59.37 -8.88 -35.94
CA VAL A 5 60.03 -8.05 -34.92
C VAL A 5 59.01 -7.53 -33.90
N VAL A 6 57.87 -7.02 -34.36
CA VAL A 6 56.78 -6.56 -33.46
C VAL A 6 56.22 -7.70 -32.62
N ARG A 7 56.09 -8.91 -33.18
CA ARG A 7 55.63 -10.09 -32.45
C ARG A 7 56.62 -10.51 -31.35
N GLN A 8 57.92 -10.46 -31.64
CA GLN A 8 58.97 -10.77 -30.65
C GLN A 8 59.03 -9.70 -29.55
N GLN A 9 58.89 -8.43 -29.90
CA GLN A 9 58.83 -7.34 -28.92
C GLN A 9 57.60 -7.46 -28.01
N ARG A 10 56.43 -7.79 -28.57
CA ARG A 10 55.21 -8.02 -27.78
C ARG A 10 55.31 -9.27 -26.91
N TYR A 11 55.97 -10.31 -27.38
CA TYR A 11 56.23 -11.52 -26.60
C TYR A 11 57.17 -11.23 -25.42
N TRP A 12 58.25 -10.49 -25.66
CA TRP A 12 59.20 -10.08 -24.63
C TRP A 12 58.55 -9.17 -23.58
N LEU A 13 57.85 -8.11 -24.01
CA LEU A 13 57.12 -7.22 -23.10
C LEU A 13 56.04 -7.96 -22.30
N LYS A 14 55.38 -8.94 -22.91
CA LYS A 14 54.38 -9.76 -22.22
C LYS A 14 55.02 -10.63 -21.15
N HIS A 15 56.16 -11.27 -21.42
CA HIS A 15 56.86 -12.04 -20.39
C HIS A 15 57.44 -11.18 -19.27
N GLU A 16 58.05 -10.04 -19.62
CA GLU A 16 58.75 -9.20 -18.65
C GLU A 16 57.79 -8.45 -17.71
N PHE A 17 56.65 -7.96 -18.23
CA PHE A 17 55.75 -7.08 -17.46
C PHE A 17 54.35 -7.66 -17.25
N PHE A 18 53.92 -8.59 -18.10
CA PHE A 18 52.58 -9.16 -18.07
C PHE A 18 52.62 -10.69 -17.94
N ASP A 19 53.66 -11.23 -17.30
CA ASP A 19 53.62 -12.65 -16.96
C ASP A 19 52.47 -12.80 -15.96
N PRO A 20 51.40 -13.53 -16.32
CA PRO A 20 50.30 -13.73 -15.42
C PRO A 20 50.90 -14.47 -14.23
N PHE A 21 50.90 -13.83 -13.05
CA PHE A 21 51.27 -14.47 -11.80
C PHE A 21 50.73 -15.89 -11.85
N PRO A 22 51.61 -16.90 -11.81
CA PRO A 22 51.18 -18.23 -12.18
C PRO A 22 50.04 -18.59 -11.24
N LEU A 23 48.91 -19.04 -11.80
CA LEU A 23 47.64 -19.16 -11.08
C LEU A 23 47.75 -20.04 -9.81
N HIS A 24 48.78 -20.88 -9.74
CA HIS A 24 49.11 -21.68 -8.56
C HIS A 24 49.78 -20.89 -7.42
N LEU A 25 50.43 -19.76 -7.71
CA LEU A 25 50.97 -18.79 -6.73
C LEU A 25 49.96 -17.70 -6.35
N VAL A 26 48.91 -17.51 -7.16
CA VAL A 26 47.78 -16.68 -6.75
C VAL A 26 47.12 -17.38 -5.57
N ARG A 27 47.22 -16.80 -4.38
CA ARG A 27 46.45 -17.26 -3.22
C ARG A 27 44.99 -17.30 -3.65
N LYS A 28 44.37 -18.48 -3.63
CA LYS A 28 42.93 -18.62 -3.75
C LYS A 28 42.34 -17.94 -2.52
N THR A 29 42.11 -16.64 -2.60
CA THR A 29 41.38 -15.93 -1.56
C THR A 29 39.99 -16.51 -1.56
N SER A 30 39.52 -16.94 -0.39
CA SER A 30 38.12 -17.34 -0.24
C SER A 30 37.23 -16.22 -0.77
N ARG A 31 36.10 -16.62 -1.36
CA ARG A 31 35.11 -15.68 -1.87
C ARG A 31 34.75 -14.69 -0.76
N ILE A 32 34.80 -13.39 -1.09
CA ILE A 32 34.48 -12.32 -0.14
C ILE A 32 32.98 -12.37 0.14
N LYS A 33 32.57 -12.13 1.39
CA LYS A 33 31.17 -12.19 1.81
C LYS A 33 30.26 -11.32 0.92
N SER A 34 30.69 -10.11 0.59
CA SER A 34 29.97 -9.19 -0.30
C SER A 34 29.75 -9.74 -1.72
N THR A 35 30.72 -10.46 -2.29
CA THR A 35 30.54 -11.10 -3.61
C THR A 35 29.47 -12.20 -3.57
N THR A 36 29.44 -13.01 -2.51
CA THR A 36 28.38 -14.01 -2.33
C THR A 36 27.02 -13.35 -2.12
N GLU A 37 26.95 -12.28 -1.35
CA GLU A 37 25.71 -11.53 -1.08
C GLU A 37 25.11 -10.94 -2.36
N MET A 38 25.94 -10.35 -3.24
CA MET A 38 25.48 -9.81 -4.53
C MET A 38 24.97 -10.92 -5.45
N GLU A 39 25.70 -12.02 -5.59
CA GLU A 39 25.29 -13.16 -6.43
C GLU A 39 23.95 -13.75 -5.97
N ASN A 40 23.76 -13.87 -4.64
CA ASN A 40 22.49 -14.35 -4.09
C ASN A 40 21.34 -13.39 -4.42
N GLN A 41 21.52 -12.07 -4.24
CA GLN A 41 20.49 -11.07 -4.50
C GLN A 41 20.12 -10.92 -5.99
N LEU A 42 21.06 -11.20 -6.90
CA LEU A 42 20.80 -11.27 -8.34
C LEU A 42 20.08 -12.55 -8.76
N SER A 43 20.34 -13.65 -8.04
CA SER A 43 19.72 -14.96 -8.32
C SER A 43 18.31 -15.09 -7.74
N THR A 44 17.94 -14.26 -6.76
CA THR A 44 16.55 -14.19 -6.27
C THR A 44 15.66 -13.53 -7.30
N LEU A 45 15.01 -14.35 -8.14
CA LEU A 45 13.90 -13.91 -8.97
C LEU A 45 12.62 -13.97 -8.13
N ILE A 46 12.03 -12.82 -7.85
CA ILE A 46 10.68 -12.75 -7.25
C ILE A 46 9.70 -12.84 -8.42
N GLU A 47 8.87 -13.88 -8.44
CA GLU A 47 7.92 -14.13 -9.52
C GLU A 47 6.93 -12.96 -9.60
N GLY A 48 7.01 -12.16 -10.67
CA GLY A 48 6.18 -10.98 -10.90
C GLY A 48 6.86 -9.61 -10.77
N GLU A 49 8.10 -9.52 -10.28
CA GLU A 49 8.87 -8.26 -10.21
C GLU A 49 9.98 -8.24 -11.29
N PRO A 50 10.26 -7.09 -11.94
CA PRO A 50 11.41 -6.99 -12.84
C PRO A 50 12.71 -7.34 -12.09
N PRO A 51 13.66 -8.06 -12.75
CA PRO A 51 14.90 -8.46 -12.11
C PRO A 51 15.64 -7.25 -11.58
N LYS A 52 16.18 -7.37 -10.36
CA LYS A 52 16.94 -6.27 -9.72
C LYS A 52 18.11 -5.90 -10.61
N SER A 53 18.21 -4.62 -10.95
CA SER A 53 19.36 -4.08 -11.67
C SER A 53 20.65 -4.35 -10.88
N ALA A 54 21.71 -4.76 -11.57
CA ALA A 54 23.03 -4.97 -10.99
C ALA A 54 23.50 -3.74 -10.19
N THR A 55 23.21 -2.53 -10.69
CA THR A 55 23.55 -1.26 -10.01
C THR A 55 22.84 -1.13 -8.66
N LYS A 56 21.58 -1.55 -8.56
CA LYS A 56 20.79 -1.50 -7.33
C LYS A 56 21.34 -2.51 -6.30
N VAL A 57 21.63 -3.73 -6.73
CA VAL A 57 22.19 -4.77 -5.85
C VAL A 57 23.56 -4.35 -5.30
N VAL A 58 24.43 -3.78 -6.13
CA VAL A 58 25.73 -3.28 -5.70
C VAL A 58 25.56 -2.15 -4.68
N ALA A 59 24.65 -1.20 -4.92
CA ALA A 59 24.36 -0.12 -3.99
C ALA A 59 23.86 -0.64 -2.64
N ASP A 60 22.90 -1.57 -2.65
CA ASP A 60 22.31 -2.15 -1.43
C ASP A 60 23.35 -2.92 -0.59
N VAL A 61 24.22 -3.70 -1.24
CA VAL A 61 25.30 -4.43 -0.56
C VAL A 61 26.33 -3.47 0.01
N LEU A 62 26.68 -2.40 -0.71
CA LEU A 62 27.60 -1.38 -0.22
C LEU A 62 27.01 -0.61 0.96
N ASP A 63 25.75 -0.22 0.92
CA ASP A 63 25.07 0.48 2.04
C ASP A 63 24.97 -0.39 3.30
N LYS A 64 24.71 -1.69 3.15
CA LYS A 64 24.66 -2.64 4.29
C LYS A 64 26.03 -2.88 4.91
N ASN A 65 27.07 -3.00 4.09
CA ASN A 65 28.41 -3.37 4.54
C ASN A 65 29.26 -2.16 4.97
N THR A 66 28.93 -0.95 4.53
CA THR A 66 29.71 0.27 4.84
C THR A 66 28.84 1.36 5.44
N LYS A 67 29.17 1.77 6.68
CA LYS A 67 28.50 2.90 7.33
C LYS A 67 28.93 4.20 6.63
N LYS A 68 28.00 4.88 5.96
CA LYS A 68 28.23 6.14 5.21
C LYS A 68 29.20 5.98 4.03
N ASN A 69 28.77 5.25 3.00
CA ASN A 69 29.57 5.09 1.79
C ASN A 69 29.71 6.42 1.01
N GLN A 70 30.91 7.01 1.01
CA GLN A 70 31.19 8.25 0.27
C GLN A 70 31.07 8.08 -1.25
N PHE A 71 31.37 6.89 -1.78
CA PHE A 71 31.22 6.62 -3.21
C PHE A 71 29.75 6.77 -3.61
N LEU A 72 28.83 6.07 -2.93
CA LEU A 72 27.39 6.16 -3.23
C LEU A 72 26.82 7.58 -3.08
N GLN A 73 27.36 8.37 -2.15
CA GLN A 73 27.05 9.79 -2.01
C GLN A 73 27.56 10.60 -3.21
N ASN A 74 28.83 10.42 -3.59
CA ASN A 74 29.47 11.17 -4.67
C ASN A 74 28.90 10.82 -6.04
N VAL A 75 28.52 9.57 -6.26
CA VAL A 75 27.88 9.13 -7.51
C VAL A 75 26.37 9.35 -7.52
N SER A 76 25.82 10.03 -6.49
CA SER A 76 24.40 10.36 -6.35
C SER A 76 23.42 9.18 -6.38
N ILE A 77 23.91 7.94 -6.22
CA ILE A 77 23.08 6.72 -6.24
C ILE A 77 22.12 6.69 -5.04
N GLN A 78 22.60 7.03 -3.83
CA GLN A 78 21.75 7.11 -2.63
C GLN A 78 20.66 8.18 -2.74
N THR A 79 20.94 9.27 -3.44
CA THR A 79 19.97 10.37 -3.62
C THR A 79 18.93 10.00 -4.67
N ALA A 80 19.35 9.38 -5.77
CA ALA A 80 18.45 8.90 -6.81
C ALA A 80 17.50 7.82 -6.30
N GLN A 81 17.98 6.82 -5.56
CA GLN A 81 17.14 5.79 -4.94
C GLN A 81 16.07 6.40 -4.03
N ARG A 82 16.47 7.32 -3.13
CA ARG A 82 15.51 8.03 -2.27
C ARG A 82 14.45 8.81 -3.04
N MET A 83 14.82 9.41 -4.17
CA MET A 83 13.85 10.12 -5.01
C MET A 83 12.84 9.18 -5.67
N PHE A 84 13.27 8.00 -6.14
CA PHE A 84 12.34 6.99 -6.67
C PHE A 84 11.40 6.44 -5.59
N ASP A 85 11.92 6.14 -4.40
CA ASP A 85 11.10 5.67 -3.29
C ASP A 85 10.07 6.72 -2.87
N LEU A 86 10.47 8.00 -2.80
CA LEU A 86 9.56 9.11 -2.50
C LEU A 86 8.49 9.28 -3.58
N GLN A 87 8.85 9.21 -4.86
CA GLN A 87 7.88 9.29 -5.96
C GLN A 87 6.88 8.14 -5.94
N ASN A 88 7.32 6.92 -5.62
CA ASN A 88 6.43 5.78 -5.48
C ASN A 88 5.47 5.96 -4.29
N VAL A 89 5.99 6.40 -3.14
CA VAL A 89 5.17 6.69 -1.95
C VAL A 89 4.17 7.82 -2.22
N GLU A 90 4.57 8.86 -2.95
CA GLU A 90 3.69 9.98 -3.31
C GLU A 90 2.56 9.54 -4.26
N ALA A 91 2.88 8.68 -5.23
CA ALA A 91 1.88 8.10 -6.13
C ALA A 91 0.87 7.23 -5.38
N GLU A 92 1.34 6.36 -4.48
CA GLU A 92 0.47 5.53 -3.63
C GLU A 92 -0.42 6.39 -2.72
N LEU A 93 0.14 7.44 -2.12
CA LEU A 93 -0.59 8.36 -1.26
C LEU A 93 -1.71 9.10 -2.03
N GLU A 94 -1.46 9.54 -3.26
CA GLU A 94 -2.49 10.19 -4.08
C GLU A 94 -3.60 9.22 -4.49
N VAL A 95 -3.27 7.96 -4.79
CA VAL A 95 -4.28 6.92 -5.02
C VAL A 95 -5.13 6.70 -3.76
N GLU A 96 -4.50 6.61 -2.60
CA GLU A 96 -5.20 6.42 -1.32
C GLU A 96 -6.10 7.62 -0.97
N LYS A 97 -5.64 8.85 -1.19
CA LYS A 97 -6.46 10.06 -0.98
C LYS A 97 -7.72 10.08 -1.84
N ARG A 98 -7.62 9.66 -3.11
CA ARG A 98 -8.78 9.57 -4.01
C ARG A 98 -9.78 8.53 -3.49
N ALA A 99 -9.32 7.34 -3.14
CA ALA A 99 -10.18 6.31 -2.54
C ALA A 99 -10.83 6.78 -1.23
N ASN A 100 -10.09 7.50 -0.38
CA ASN A 100 -10.62 8.06 0.86
C ASN A 100 -11.71 9.12 0.59
N ALA A 101 -11.53 9.97 -0.42
CA ALA A 101 -12.54 10.94 -0.83
C ALA A 101 -13.84 10.26 -1.30
N GLU A 102 -13.73 9.17 -2.07
CA GLU A 102 -14.89 8.36 -2.49
C GLU A 102 -15.61 7.74 -1.28
N LEU A 103 -14.87 7.13 -0.34
CA LEU A 103 -15.44 6.57 0.87
C LEU A 103 -16.17 7.63 1.72
N ARG A 104 -15.61 8.83 1.84
CA ARG A 104 -16.28 9.96 2.53
C ARG A 104 -17.59 10.33 1.84
N SER A 105 -17.63 10.36 0.51
CA SER A 105 -18.86 10.62 -0.24
C SER A 105 -19.91 9.54 0.02
N ILE A 106 -19.52 8.25 0.04
CA ILE A 106 -20.42 7.14 0.32
C ILE A 106 -20.99 7.23 1.73
N VAL A 107 -20.14 7.52 2.73
CA VAL A 107 -20.57 7.67 4.13
C VAL A 107 -21.55 8.82 4.29
N ASN A 108 -21.32 9.95 3.63
CA ASN A 108 -22.24 11.08 3.67
C ASN A 108 -23.60 10.72 3.06
N LYS A 109 -23.60 10.05 1.89
CA LYS A 109 -24.83 9.57 1.26
C LYS A 109 -25.60 8.60 2.16
N GLN A 110 -24.90 7.67 2.82
CA GLN A 110 -25.54 6.75 3.78
C GLN A 110 -26.12 7.50 4.99
N ARG A 111 -25.44 8.53 5.50
CA ARG A 111 -25.95 9.37 6.59
C ARG A 111 -27.24 10.10 6.20
N GLU A 112 -27.29 10.67 5.00
CA GLU A 112 -28.49 11.31 4.46
C GLU A 112 -29.66 10.31 4.36
N GLN A 113 -29.42 9.13 3.79
CA GLN A 113 -30.43 8.07 3.69
C GLN A 113 -30.94 7.62 5.06
N MET A 114 -30.05 7.49 6.06
CA MET A 114 -30.46 7.14 7.43
C MET A 114 -31.29 8.25 8.08
N ALA A 115 -30.97 9.52 7.84
CA ALA A 115 -31.73 10.65 8.37
C ALA A 115 -33.16 10.68 7.79
N ASP A 116 -33.30 10.47 6.49
CA ASP A 116 -34.60 10.42 5.81
C ASP A 116 -35.44 9.24 6.31
N LEU A 117 -34.85 8.04 6.39
CA LEU A 117 -35.54 6.86 6.93
C LEU A 117 -35.94 7.05 8.39
N SER A 118 -35.06 7.62 9.22
CA SER A 118 -35.36 7.91 10.62
C SER A 118 -36.55 8.87 10.75
N LYS A 119 -36.59 9.92 9.94
CA LYS A 119 -37.72 10.87 9.90
C LYS A 119 -39.01 10.18 9.48
N GLN A 120 -38.97 9.37 8.42
CA GLN A 120 -40.14 8.63 7.94
C GLN A 120 -40.67 7.64 9.00
N VAL A 121 -39.79 6.93 9.70
CA VAL A 121 -40.19 6.02 10.79
C VAL A 121 -40.82 6.81 11.94
N GLN A 122 -40.27 7.96 12.31
CA GLN A 122 -40.83 8.80 13.37
C GLN A 122 -42.21 9.35 12.99
N GLU A 123 -42.39 9.86 11.78
CA GLU A 123 -43.67 10.39 11.29
C GLU A 123 -44.74 9.29 11.20
N THR A 124 -44.39 8.11 10.69
CA THR A 124 -45.32 6.98 10.60
C THR A 124 -45.75 6.47 11.98
N GLU A 125 -44.84 6.39 12.94
CA GLU A 125 -45.18 5.99 14.31
C GLU A 125 -46.04 7.04 15.02
N GLN A 126 -45.76 8.34 14.85
CA GLN A 126 -46.61 9.40 15.39
C GLN A 126 -48.03 9.36 14.81
N ALA A 127 -48.16 9.14 13.49
CA ALA A 127 -49.46 9.01 12.84
C ALA A 127 -50.23 7.79 13.40
N ARG A 128 -49.53 6.68 13.65
CA ARG A 128 -50.10 5.46 14.24
C ARG A 128 -50.60 5.70 15.66
N ILE A 129 -49.82 6.38 16.50
CA ILE A 129 -50.21 6.75 17.88
C ILE A 129 -51.44 7.65 17.87
N LYS A 130 -51.43 8.71 17.05
CA LYS A 130 -52.56 9.65 16.97
C LYS A 130 -53.84 8.95 16.53
N ASN A 131 -53.77 8.09 15.52
CA ASN A 131 -54.91 7.29 15.07
C ASN A 131 -55.41 6.35 16.19
N GLN A 132 -54.50 5.70 16.92
CA GLN A 132 -54.86 4.84 18.06
C GLN A 132 -55.56 5.63 19.18
N GLU A 133 -55.11 6.85 19.49
CA GLU A 133 -55.76 7.74 20.47
C GLU A 133 -57.15 8.19 20.03
N GLU A 134 -57.31 8.59 18.77
CA GLU A 134 -58.62 8.97 18.20
C GLU A 134 -59.60 7.79 18.25
N ASN A 135 -59.15 6.58 17.93
CA ASN A 135 -59.99 5.39 18.01
C ASN A 135 -60.37 5.04 19.45
N LYS A 136 -59.45 5.17 20.42
CA LYS A 136 -59.77 5.00 21.85
C LYS A 136 -60.81 6.02 22.33
N LYS A 137 -60.72 7.28 21.90
CA LYS A 137 -61.71 8.32 22.24
C LYS A 137 -63.10 7.99 21.68
N LYS A 138 -63.19 7.59 20.41
CA LYS A 138 -64.45 7.18 19.79
C LYS A 138 -65.07 5.97 20.51
N GLN A 139 -64.24 5.01 20.89
CA GLN A 139 -64.67 3.83 21.65
C GLN A 139 -65.25 4.24 23.02
N ALA A 140 -64.53 5.08 23.78
CA ALA A 140 -65.01 5.57 25.07
C ALA A 140 -66.31 6.40 24.95
N GLU A 141 -66.46 7.19 23.89
CA GLU A 141 -67.69 7.95 23.64
C GLU A 141 -68.89 7.03 23.33
N LEU A 142 -68.67 5.97 22.54
CA LEU A 142 -69.70 4.97 22.28
C LEU A 142 -70.08 4.20 23.54
N GLU A 143 -69.10 3.79 24.36
CA GLU A 143 -69.32 3.12 25.64
C GLU A 143 -70.12 4.00 26.62
N ALA A 144 -69.77 5.29 26.73
CA ALA A 144 -70.50 6.24 27.57
C ALA A 144 -71.96 6.44 27.10
N LYS A 145 -72.20 6.49 25.79
CA LYS A 145 -73.57 6.56 25.23
C LYS A 145 -74.38 5.29 25.54
N LEU A 146 -73.75 4.12 25.49
CA LEU A 146 -74.39 2.85 25.85
C LEU A 146 -74.76 2.81 27.34
N GLU A 147 -73.86 3.21 28.24
CA GLU A 147 -74.16 3.31 29.67
C GLU A 147 -75.34 4.25 29.94
N LEU A 148 -75.37 5.41 29.29
CA LEU A 148 -76.47 6.38 29.45
C LEU A 148 -77.83 5.76 29.07
N LEU A 149 -77.91 5.08 27.92
CA LEU A 149 -79.14 4.43 27.46
C LEU A 149 -79.58 3.29 28.38
N LEU A 150 -78.64 2.49 28.89
CA LEU A 150 -78.93 1.41 29.83
C LEU A 150 -79.37 1.94 31.19
N GLY A 151 -78.82 3.07 31.64
CA GLY A 151 -79.25 3.77 32.86
C GLY A 151 -80.68 4.31 32.76
N GLN A 152 -81.05 4.89 31.62
CA GLN A 152 -82.42 5.38 31.37
C GLN A 152 -83.46 4.25 31.40
N ASN A 153 -83.15 3.08 30.84
CA ASN A 153 -84.05 1.92 30.86
C ASN A 153 -84.21 1.23 32.22
N ARG A 154 -83.32 1.49 33.20
CA ARG A 154 -83.42 0.95 34.57
C ARG A 154 -84.20 1.85 35.53
N ALA A 155 -84.47 3.10 35.14
CA ALA A 155 -85.14 4.11 35.97
C ALA A 155 -86.62 4.32 35.59
N SER A 156 -87.15 3.55 34.64
CA SER A 156 -88.59 3.40 34.34
C SER A 156 -89.09 2.06 34.87
#